data_AF-A0A7S1ZWL1-F1
#
_entry.id   AF-A0A7S1ZWL1-F1
#
_cell.length_a   1.000
_cell.length_b   1.000
_cell.length_c   1.000
_cell.angle_alpha   90.00
_cell.angle_beta   90.00
_cell.angle_gamma   90.00
#
_symmetry.space_group_name_H-M   'P 1'
#
loop_
_entity.id
_entity.type
_entity.pdbx_description
1 polymer ?
#
loop_
_entity_poly.entity_id
_entity_poly.type
_entity_poly.pdbx_seq_one_letter_code
_entity_poly.pdbx_strand_id
1 'polypeptide(L)'
;MPGWLLADGITATHAGDPIPGWVQYDDGVKQEGLVITHVGGIEIEPDRIYRVATKISDLTNGQSKPWTEYYKEHPECLPPKGAYVNLYSELMAFFAKNMWRKIWEAIGPEATTKNGSVIYSNDPTELCTYDCDPSERLERLDLDQDGIVTVDEIHNALRDVVGLSVDPTEKSLAEFVHSFADTTGDGVVTLEDFETFCEEMPAFYESQKWRLAFPKVAADSVAV
;
A
#
# COMPACT_ATOMS: atom_id res chain seq x y z
N MET A 1 -8.25 -8.12 18.79
CA MET A 1 -8.22 -9.52 19.23
C MET A 1 -7.25 -9.62 20.41
N PRO A 2 -7.65 -10.19 21.56
CA PRO A 2 -6.71 -10.48 22.65
C PRO A 2 -5.55 -11.36 22.18
N GLY A 3 -4.35 -11.16 22.75
CA GLY A 3 -3.14 -11.89 22.38
C GLY A 3 -3.29 -13.40 22.56
N TRP A 4 -3.90 -13.85 23.65
CA TRP A 4 -4.13 -15.28 23.89
C TRP A 4 -5.01 -15.89 22.79
N LEU A 5 -6.07 -15.19 22.39
CA LEU A 5 -7.01 -15.65 21.37
C LEU A 5 -6.35 -15.70 19.99
N LEU A 6 -5.48 -14.72 19.70
CA LEU A 6 -4.68 -14.69 18.49
C LEU A 6 -3.72 -15.89 18.42
N ALA A 7 -2.95 -16.13 19.49
CA ALA A 7 -2.05 -17.27 19.58
C ALA A 7 -2.78 -18.59 19.43
N ASP A 8 -3.80 -18.84 20.27
CA ASP A 8 -4.56 -20.09 20.27
C ASP A 8 -5.19 -20.36 18.90
N GLY A 9 -5.74 -19.33 18.27
CA GLY A 9 -6.38 -19.50 16.99
C GLY A 9 -5.41 -19.78 15.85
N ILE A 10 -4.24 -19.13 15.83
CA ILE A 10 -3.17 -19.45 14.85
C ILE A 10 -2.64 -20.86 15.11
N THR A 11 -2.28 -21.18 16.36
CA THR A 11 -1.82 -22.52 16.76
C THR A 11 -2.83 -23.59 16.34
N ALA A 12 -4.13 -23.38 16.57
CA ALA A 12 -5.18 -24.32 16.18
C ALA A 12 -5.23 -24.54 14.66
N THR A 13 -5.05 -23.49 13.85
CA THR A 13 -5.02 -23.61 12.38
C THR A 13 -3.72 -24.25 11.86
N HIS A 14 -2.64 -24.23 12.65
CA HIS A 14 -1.34 -24.79 12.29
C HIS A 14 -1.14 -26.23 12.82
N ALA A 15 -1.96 -26.65 13.79
CA ALA A 15 -1.85 -27.95 14.47
C ALA A 15 -2.54 -29.13 13.74
N GLY A 16 -3.17 -28.93 12.58
CA GLY A 16 -3.96 -29.98 11.88
C GLY A 16 -3.96 -29.90 10.34
N ASP A 17 -4.45 -30.98 9.72
CA ASP A 17 -4.60 -31.18 8.26
C ASP A 17 -5.88 -30.46 7.74
N PRO A 18 -5.89 -29.83 6.55
CA PRO A 18 -6.67 -28.61 6.30
C PRO A 18 -8.10 -28.91 5.86
N ILE A 19 -9.09 -28.45 6.65
CA ILE A 19 -10.44 -28.22 6.13
C ILE A 19 -11.01 -26.92 6.73
N PRO A 20 -10.91 -25.77 6.03
CA PRO A 20 -10.09 -25.49 4.86
C PRO A 20 -9.19 -24.26 5.10
N GLY A 21 -7.91 -24.48 5.42
CA GLY A 21 -6.88 -23.46 5.26
C GLY A 21 -6.00 -23.22 6.48
N TRP A 22 -4.70 -23.12 6.21
CA TRP A 22 -3.68 -22.64 7.14
C TRP A 22 -3.74 -21.11 7.19
N VAL A 23 -3.79 -20.51 8.38
CA VAL A 23 -3.72 -19.05 8.51
C VAL A 23 -2.31 -18.60 8.16
N GLN A 24 -2.23 -17.77 7.13
CA GLN A 24 -1.02 -17.05 6.76
C GLN A 24 -0.97 -15.71 7.50
N TYR A 25 0.22 -15.28 7.87
CA TYR A 25 0.50 -13.97 8.46
C TYR A 25 1.76 -13.38 7.82
N ASP A 26 1.95 -12.07 7.96
CA ASP A 26 3.12 -11.36 7.45
C ASP A 26 4.33 -11.47 8.38
N ASP A 27 5.44 -10.82 7.99
CA ASP A 27 6.71 -10.81 8.72
C ASP A 27 6.63 -10.16 10.13
N GLY A 28 5.49 -9.55 10.46
CA GLY A 28 5.21 -8.99 11.77
C GLY A 28 4.99 -10.06 12.85
N VAL A 29 4.72 -11.32 12.48
CA VAL A 29 4.46 -12.40 13.41
C VAL A 29 5.64 -13.39 13.43
N LYS A 30 6.14 -13.73 14.62
CA LYS A 30 7.17 -14.77 14.80
C LYS A 30 6.60 -15.97 15.54
N GLN A 31 6.98 -17.16 15.09
CA GLN A 31 6.52 -18.44 15.62
C GLN A 31 7.70 -19.36 15.90
N GLU A 32 7.64 -20.08 17.02
CA GLU A 32 8.55 -21.16 17.37
C GLU A 32 7.74 -22.46 17.48
N GLY A 33 7.98 -23.40 16.57
CA GLY A 33 7.13 -24.60 16.46
C GLY A 33 5.71 -24.22 16.07
N LEU A 34 4.74 -24.43 16.99
CA LEU A 34 3.34 -24.04 16.81
C LEU A 34 2.93 -22.82 17.66
N VAL A 35 3.87 -22.24 18.40
CA VAL A 35 3.60 -21.19 19.39
C VAL A 35 4.03 -19.84 18.83
N ILE A 36 3.10 -18.89 18.81
CA ILE A 36 3.38 -17.50 18.45
C ILE A 36 4.15 -16.86 19.61
N THR A 37 5.32 -16.31 19.32
CA THR A 37 6.18 -15.68 20.33
C THR A 37 6.15 -14.16 20.23
N HIS A 38 5.99 -13.60 19.02
CA HIS A 38 6.00 -12.15 18.82
C HIS A 38 4.95 -11.69 17.81
N VAL A 39 4.44 -10.48 18.01
CA VAL A 39 3.55 -9.77 17.09
C VAL A 39 3.99 -8.30 17.01
N GLY A 40 4.29 -7.81 15.82
CA GLY A 40 4.80 -6.46 15.59
C GLY A 40 6.18 -6.21 16.22
N GLY A 41 7.02 -7.23 16.29
CA GLY A 41 8.36 -7.15 16.90
C GLY A 41 8.39 -7.14 18.43
N ILE A 42 7.23 -7.23 19.09
CA ILE A 42 7.10 -7.29 20.55
C ILE A 42 6.64 -8.70 20.94
N GLU A 43 7.11 -9.20 22.08
CA GLU A 43 6.64 -10.47 22.64
C GLU A 43 5.10 -10.45 22.80
N ILE A 44 4.45 -11.56 22.52
CA ILE A 44 3.00 -11.62 22.60
C ILE A 44 2.53 -11.53 24.06
N GLU A 45 1.67 -10.56 24.33
CA GLU A 45 1.08 -10.33 25.65
C GLU A 45 -0.37 -10.85 25.63
N PRO A 46 -0.73 -11.84 26.49
CA PRO A 46 -2.04 -12.50 26.44
C PRO A 46 -3.24 -11.55 26.45
N ASP A 47 -3.22 -10.53 27.31
CA ASP A 47 -4.36 -9.63 27.51
C ASP A 47 -4.33 -8.38 26.63
N ARG A 48 -3.25 -8.19 25.87
CA ARG A 48 -3.12 -7.03 24.97
C ARG A 48 -4.06 -7.21 23.78
N ILE A 49 -4.74 -6.12 23.41
CA ILE A 49 -5.59 -6.11 22.22
C ILE A 49 -4.74 -5.78 20.99
N TYR A 50 -4.63 -6.74 20.08
CA TYR A 50 -3.99 -6.60 18.79
C TYR A 50 -5.00 -6.19 17.72
N ARG A 51 -4.59 -5.29 16.83
CA ARG A 51 -5.34 -4.96 15.60
C ARG A 51 -4.95 -5.98 14.54
N VAL A 52 -5.91 -6.81 14.15
CA VAL A 52 -5.69 -7.93 13.21
C VAL A 52 -6.58 -7.70 11.99
N ALA A 53 -5.97 -7.70 10.80
CA ALA A 53 -6.70 -7.75 9.55
C ALA A 53 -6.89 -9.21 9.13
N THR A 54 -8.14 -9.65 9.02
CA THR A 54 -8.52 -11.03 8.67
C THR A 54 -9.89 -11.04 8.01
N LYS A 55 -10.29 -12.15 7.36
CA LYS A 55 -11.63 -12.29 6.81
C LYS A 55 -12.60 -12.67 7.93
N ILE A 56 -13.80 -12.12 7.89
CA ILE A 56 -14.91 -12.52 8.79
C ILE A 56 -15.15 -14.03 8.76
N SER A 57 -14.97 -14.65 7.59
CA SER A 57 -15.08 -16.11 7.44
C SER A 57 -14.14 -16.84 8.38
N ASP A 58 -12.89 -16.40 8.51
CA ASP A 58 -11.86 -17.08 9.31
C ASP A 58 -12.25 -17.13 10.79
N LEU A 59 -13.04 -16.15 11.23
CA LEU A 59 -13.54 -16.03 12.61
C LEU A 59 -14.83 -16.83 12.87
N THR A 60 -15.53 -17.29 11.83
CA THR A 60 -16.91 -17.78 11.97
C THR A 60 -17.18 -19.13 11.30
N ASN A 61 -16.37 -19.54 10.32
CA ASN A 61 -16.58 -20.74 9.50
C ASN A 61 -16.06 -22.04 10.14
N GLY A 62 -15.48 -22.00 11.34
CA GLY A 62 -14.90 -23.17 12.01
C GLY A 62 -13.44 -23.46 11.63
N GLN A 63 -12.80 -22.64 10.81
CA GLN A 63 -11.39 -22.82 10.42
C GLN A 63 -10.45 -22.76 11.63
N SER A 64 -10.76 -21.90 12.60
CA SER A 64 -10.13 -21.89 13.92
C SER A 64 -11.19 -22.08 14.99
N LYS A 65 -11.13 -23.19 15.72
CA LYS A 65 -12.07 -23.49 16.80
C LYS A 65 -12.04 -22.43 17.91
N PRO A 66 -10.87 -21.99 18.43
CA PRO A 66 -10.81 -20.93 19.44
C PRO A 66 -11.49 -19.62 18.98
N TRP A 67 -11.23 -19.17 17.75
CA TRP A 67 -11.89 -17.98 17.21
C TRP A 67 -13.38 -18.17 17.04
N THR A 68 -13.79 -19.29 16.46
CA THR A 68 -15.19 -19.58 16.18
C THR A 68 -16.02 -19.67 17.45
N GLU A 69 -15.50 -20.28 18.52
CA GLU A 69 -16.18 -20.37 19.82
C GLU A 69 -16.25 -18.98 20.47
N TYR A 70 -15.13 -18.25 20.53
CA TYR A 70 -15.08 -16.91 21.12
C TYR A 70 -16.07 -15.95 20.46
N TYR A 71 -16.08 -15.86 19.12
CA TYR A 71 -16.96 -14.92 18.42
C TYR A 71 -18.42 -15.38 18.33
N LYS A 72 -18.73 -16.63 18.63
CA LYS A 72 -20.11 -17.09 18.87
C LYS A 72 -20.63 -16.63 20.23
N GLU A 73 -19.78 -16.63 21.25
CA GLU A 73 -20.12 -16.18 22.61
C GLU A 73 -20.10 -14.64 22.72
N HIS A 74 -19.26 -13.99 21.91
CA HIS A 74 -19.06 -12.53 21.89
C HIS A 74 -19.35 -11.92 20.50
N PRO A 75 -20.59 -12.00 19.99
CA PRO A 75 -20.95 -11.44 18.68
C PRO A 75 -20.77 -9.91 18.63
N GLU A 76 -20.85 -9.21 19.76
CA GLU A 76 -20.57 -7.78 19.89
C GLU A 76 -19.11 -7.40 19.60
N CYS A 77 -18.20 -8.37 19.68
CA CYS A 77 -16.78 -8.18 19.37
C CYS A 77 -16.48 -8.36 17.88
N LEU A 78 -17.44 -8.80 17.05
CA LEU A 78 -17.31 -8.82 15.60
C LEU A 78 -17.54 -7.41 15.03
N PRO A 79 -16.77 -6.99 14.00
CA PRO A 79 -17.08 -5.77 13.28
C PRO A 79 -18.50 -5.83 12.69
N PRO A 80 -19.27 -4.73 12.72
CA PRO A 80 -20.59 -4.71 12.11
C PRO A 80 -20.48 -4.91 10.58
N LYS A 81 -21.53 -5.44 9.95
CA LYS A 81 -21.54 -5.78 8.51
C LYS A 81 -21.16 -4.62 7.56
N GLY A 82 -21.32 -3.37 8.00
CA GLY A 82 -20.91 -2.18 7.23
C GLY A 82 -19.47 -1.70 7.47
N ALA A 83 -18.75 -2.28 8.43
CA ALA A 83 -17.36 -1.95 8.73
C ALA A 83 -16.37 -2.84 7.98
N TYR A 84 -16.85 -3.73 7.10
CA TYR A 84 -15.99 -4.58 6.30
C TYR A 84 -15.34 -3.77 5.20
N VAL A 85 -14.04 -3.98 5.04
CA VAL A 85 -13.28 -3.41 3.96
C VAL A 85 -13.32 -4.36 2.78
N ASN A 86 -13.69 -3.87 1.61
CA ASN A 86 -13.68 -4.68 0.40
C ASN A 86 -12.22 -4.91 -0.03
N LEU A 87 -11.76 -6.16 0.06
CA LEU A 87 -10.37 -6.51 -0.27
C LEU A 87 -9.99 -6.14 -1.70
N TYR A 88 -10.91 -6.29 -2.65
CA TYR A 88 -10.65 -5.89 -4.03
C TYR A 88 -10.42 -4.37 -4.12
N SER A 89 -11.26 -3.58 -3.45
CA SER A 89 -11.10 -2.12 -3.39
C SER A 89 -9.77 -1.71 -2.76
N GLU A 90 -9.34 -2.36 -1.67
CA GLU A 90 -8.04 -2.06 -1.04
C GLU A 90 -6.86 -2.46 -1.90
N LEU A 91 -6.93 -3.62 -2.57
CA LEU A 91 -5.89 -4.03 -3.49
C LEU A 91 -5.79 -3.03 -4.65
N MET A 92 -6.91 -2.64 -5.25
CA MET A 92 -6.92 -1.63 -6.32
C MET A 92 -6.39 -0.28 -5.83
N ALA A 93 -6.81 0.17 -4.65
CA ALA A 93 -6.28 1.39 -4.02
C ALA A 93 -4.77 1.30 -3.79
N PHE A 94 -4.28 0.15 -3.32
CA PHE A 94 -2.86 -0.09 -3.13
C PHE A 94 -2.09 -0.04 -4.45
N PHE A 95 -2.59 -0.68 -5.50
CA PHE A 95 -1.96 -0.65 -6.83
C PHE A 95 -1.94 0.77 -7.40
N ALA A 96 -3.07 1.48 -7.36
CA ALA A 96 -3.19 2.82 -7.90
C ALA A 96 -2.28 3.83 -7.17
N LYS A 97 -2.20 3.77 -5.83
CA LYS A 97 -1.22 4.58 -5.05
C LYS A 97 0.22 4.29 -5.46
N ASN A 98 0.56 3.02 -5.67
CA ASN A 98 1.91 2.66 -6.14
C ASN A 98 2.18 3.16 -7.57
N MET A 99 1.17 3.17 -8.44
CA MET A 99 1.31 3.69 -9.81
C MET A 99 1.45 5.21 -9.80
N TRP A 100 0.64 5.94 -9.02
CA TRP A 100 0.80 7.37 -8.84
C TRP A 100 2.20 7.70 -8.32
N ARG A 101 2.68 6.98 -7.31
CA ARG A 101 4.05 7.15 -6.80
C ARG A 101 5.11 6.95 -7.89
N LYS A 102 4.97 5.94 -8.74
CA LYS A 102 5.90 5.71 -9.85
C LYS A 102 5.89 6.85 -10.87
N ILE A 103 4.70 7.34 -11.23
CA ILE A 103 4.55 8.53 -12.08
C ILE A 103 5.27 9.70 -11.40
N TRP A 104 4.94 9.98 -10.14
CA TRP A 104 5.53 11.04 -9.34
C TRP A 104 7.07 10.95 -9.31
N GLU A 105 7.64 9.82 -8.95
CA GLU A 105 9.09 9.64 -8.93
C GLU A 105 9.74 9.89 -10.31
N ALA A 106 9.07 9.51 -11.39
CA ALA A 106 9.60 9.60 -12.75
C ALA A 106 9.43 11.00 -13.38
N ILE A 107 8.40 11.76 -13.01
CA ILE A 107 8.24 13.16 -13.44
C ILE A 107 9.03 14.13 -12.57
N GLY A 108 9.64 13.68 -11.47
CA GLY A 108 10.50 14.52 -10.64
C GLY A 108 11.80 14.94 -11.35
N PRO A 109 12.43 16.05 -10.94
CA PRO A 109 13.73 16.44 -11.47
C PRO A 109 14.77 15.33 -11.23
N GLU A 110 15.72 15.18 -12.16
CA GLU A 110 16.86 14.29 -11.94
C GLU A 110 17.61 14.76 -10.69
N ALA A 111 17.67 13.92 -9.65
CA ALA A 111 18.35 14.24 -8.41
C ALA A 111 19.81 14.62 -8.72
N THR A 112 20.13 15.91 -8.61
CA THR A 112 21.46 16.43 -8.88
C THR A 112 22.08 16.94 -7.58
N THR A 113 23.31 16.53 -7.29
CA THR A 113 24.09 17.14 -6.19
C THR A 113 24.22 18.66 -6.40
N LYS A 114 24.56 19.41 -5.34
CA LYS A 114 24.96 20.83 -5.42
C LYS A 114 26.11 21.11 -6.41
N ASN A 115 26.79 20.07 -6.89
CA ASN A 115 27.89 20.13 -7.85
C ASN A 115 27.48 19.66 -9.26
N GLY A 116 26.18 19.45 -9.53
CA GLY A 116 25.65 19.06 -10.84
C GLY A 116 25.87 17.59 -11.23
N SER A 117 26.31 16.73 -10.30
CA SER A 117 26.40 15.28 -10.53
C SER A 117 25.08 14.59 -10.20
N VAL A 118 24.57 13.75 -11.12
CA VAL A 118 23.37 12.93 -10.93
C VAL A 118 23.57 11.94 -9.77
N ILE A 119 22.67 11.94 -8.78
CA ILE A 119 22.65 10.96 -7.69
C ILE A 119 21.70 9.84 -8.08
N TYR A 120 22.26 8.64 -8.24
CA TYR A 120 21.48 7.41 -8.23
C TYR A 120 21.37 6.93 -6.78
N SER A 121 20.35 7.39 -6.05
CA SER A 121 20.07 6.89 -4.72
C SER A 121 19.10 5.70 -4.80
N ASN A 122 19.48 4.59 -4.15
CA ASN A 122 18.61 3.45 -3.91
C ASN A 122 17.78 3.61 -2.63
N ASP A 123 17.94 4.74 -1.91
CA ASP A 123 17.19 5.06 -0.71
C ASP A 123 16.01 6.00 -1.06
N PRO A 124 14.75 5.54 -0.91
CA PRO A 124 13.57 6.37 -1.14
C PRO A 124 13.56 7.66 -0.32
N THR A 125 14.23 7.68 0.85
CA THR A 125 14.26 8.85 1.73
C THR A 125 15.15 9.98 1.21
N GLU A 126 16.19 9.67 0.41
CA GLU A 126 17.05 10.69 -0.20
C GLU A 126 16.39 11.38 -1.40
N LEU A 127 15.51 10.69 -2.13
CA LEU A 127 14.69 11.27 -3.21
C LEU A 127 13.68 12.31 -2.70
N CYS A 128 13.28 12.23 -1.43
CA CYS A 128 12.36 13.17 -0.78
C CYS A 128 13.04 14.45 -0.28
N THR A 129 14.37 14.54 -0.34
CA THR A 129 15.14 15.73 0.09
C THR A 129 15.43 16.72 -1.04
N TYR A 130 14.98 16.39 -2.25
CA TYR A 130 15.10 17.22 -3.44
C TYR A 130 13.85 18.06 -3.64
N ASP A 131 14.07 19.28 -4.16
CA ASP A 131 13.06 20.30 -4.41
C ASP A 131 11.79 19.66 -4.99
N CYS A 132 10.75 19.59 -4.17
CA CYS A 132 9.46 19.17 -4.63
C CYS A 132 8.88 20.37 -5.35
N ASP A 133 9.26 20.56 -6.62
CA ASP A 133 8.74 21.63 -7.46
C ASP A 133 7.41 21.14 -8.07
N PRO A 134 6.24 21.55 -7.51
CA PRO A 134 4.95 21.10 -8.00
C PRO A 134 4.67 21.61 -9.42
N SER A 135 5.18 22.79 -9.77
CA SER A 135 4.98 23.40 -11.08
C SER A 135 5.73 22.65 -12.17
N GLU A 136 7.01 22.32 -11.96
CA GLU A 136 7.81 21.53 -12.92
C GLU A 136 7.19 20.13 -13.16
N ARG A 137 6.66 19.52 -12.10
CA ARG A 137 6.00 18.22 -12.18
C ARG A 137 4.68 18.30 -12.93
N LEU A 138 3.90 19.35 -12.71
CA LEU A 138 2.67 19.61 -13.45
C LEU A 138 2.99 19.78 -14.93
N GLU A 139 3.95 20.62 -15.30
CA GLU A 139 4.37 20.85 -16.70
C GLU A 139 4.79 19.58 -17.45
N ARG A 140 5.25 18.55 -16.73
CA ARG A 140 5.65 17.26 -17.33
C ARG A 140 4.49 16.30 -17.54
N LEU A 141 3.40 16.49 -16.81
CA LEU A 141 2.24 15.60 -16.85
C LEU A 141 1.06 16.20 -17.63
N ASP A 142 0.88 17.52 -17.51
CA ASP A 142 -0.05 18.36 -18.27
C ASP A 142 0.51 18.59 -19.69
N LEU A 143 0.04 17.78 -20.64
CA LEU A 143 0.56 17.73 -22.01
C LEU A 143 -0.01 18.85 -22.88
N ASP A 144 -1.21 19.32 -22.58
CA ASP A 144 -1.85 20.41 -23.33
C ASP A 144 -1.71 21.79 -22.67
N GLN A 145 -1.11 21.83 -21.47
CA GLN A 145 -0.75 23.03 -20.70
C GLN A 145 -1.97 23.85 -20.27
N ASP A 146 -3.10 23.17 -19.98
CA ASP A 146 -4.32 23.80 -19.51
C ASP A 146 -4.38 23.99 -17.97
N GLY A 147 -3.39 23.45 -17.25
CA GLY A 147 -3.26 23.48 -15.81
C GLY A 147 -4.02 22.37 -15.08
N ILE A 148 -4.64 21.44 -15.81
CA ILE A 148 -5.47 20.35 -15.29
C ILE A 148 -4.96 19.02 -15.83
N VAL A 149 -4.53 18.13 -14.93
CA VAL A 149 -4.17 16.77 -15.32
C VAL A 149 -5.44 15.92 -15.45
N THR A 150 -5.69 15.47 -16.67
CA THR A 150 -6.80 14.60 -17.04
C THR A 150 -6.48 13.11 -16.84
N VAL A 151 -7.52 12.27 -16.86
CA VAL A 151 -7.37 10.81 -16.88
C VAL A 151 -6.55 10.34 -18.08
N ASP A 152 -6.64 11.03 -19.21
CA ASP A 152 -5.94 10.65 -20.45
C ASP A 152 -4.44 10.91 -20.34
N GLU A 153 -4.05 11.98 -19.64
CA GLU A 153 -2.65 12.28 -19.35
C GLU A 153 -2.06 11.30 -18.33
N ILE A 154 -2.82 10.93 -17.30
CA ILE A 154 -2.43 9.84 -16.39
C ILE A 154 -2.26 8.53 -17.17
N HIS A 155 -3.19 8.22 -18.08
CA HIS A 155 -3.11 7.02 -18.90
C HIS A 155 -1.87 7.01 -19.81
N ASN A 156 -1.58 8.14 -20.45
CA ASN A 156 -0.36 8.33 -21.24
C ASN A 156 0.89 8.23 -20.37
N ALA A 157 0.89 8.78 -19.16
CA ALA A 157 2.02 8.68 -18.24
C ALA A 157 2.28 7.24 -17.77
N LEU A 158 1.24 6.44 -17.53
CA LEU A 158 1.40 5.01 -17.24
C LEU A 158 2.14 4.27 -18.38
N ARG A 159 1.88 4.65 -19.63
CA ARG A 159 2.55 4.11 -20.81
C ARG A 159 3.96 4.65 -20.98
N ASP A 160 4.09 5.97 -21.05
CA ASP A 160 5.28 6.65 -21.57
C ASP A 160 6.31 6.93 -20.47
N VAL A 161 5.84 7.22 -19.26
CA VAL A 161 6.69 7.56 -18.10
C VAL A 161 7.01 6.30 -17.29
N VAL A 162 6.00 5.49 -16.97
CA VAL A 162 6.20 4.27 -16.17
C VAL A 162 6.62 3.07 -17.04
N GLY A 163 6.35 3.09 -18.35
CA GLY A 163 6.73 2.02 -19.27
C GLY A 163 5.81 0.80 -19.24
N LEU A 164 4.56 0.97 -18.80
CA LEU A 164 3.59 -0.14 -18.75
C LEU A 164 2.91 -0.35 -20.11
N SER A 165 2.58 -1.60 -20.40
CA SER A 165 1.69 -1.93 -21.51
C SER A 165 0.24 -1.72 -21.05
N VAL A 166 -0.36 -0.60 -21.45
CA VAL A 166 -1.76 -0.25 -21.19
C VAL A 166 -2.56 -0.33 -22.49
N ASP A 167 -3.83 -0.75 -22.38
CA ASP A 167 -4.75 -0.75 -23.51
C ASP A 167 -5.32 0.67 -23.72
N PRO A 168 -5.26 1.23 -24.94
CA PRO A 168 -5.65 2.63 -25.19
C PRO A 168 -7.14 2.92 -24.96
N THR A 169 -7.99 1.88 -24.89
CA THR A 169 -9.43 2.00 -24.66
C THR A 169 -9.83 1.76 -23.22
N GLU A 170 -8.99 1.08 -22.43
CA GLU A 170 -9.28 0.72 -21.04
C GLU A 170 -8.62 1.71 -20.07
N LYS A 171 -9.42 2.62 -19.52
CA LYS A 171 -8.95 3.72 -18.67
C LYS A 171 -9.22 3.53 -17.18
N SER A 172 -9.86 2.44 -16.75
CA SER A 172 -10.21 2.24 -15.33
C SER A 172 -9.00 2.36 -14.39
N LEU A 173 -7.84 1.81 -14.76
CA LEU A 173 -6.62 1.98 -13.97
C LEU A 173 -6.21 3.45 -13.86
N ALA A 174 -6.28 4.20 -14.95
CA ALA A 174 -5.94 5.63 -14.96
C ALA A 174 -6.92 6.46 -14.15
N GLU A 175 -8.22 6.14 -14.19
CA GLU A 175 -9.25 6.78 -13.34
C GLU A 175 -8.94 6.56 -11.84
N PHE A 176 -8.58 5.32 -11.46
CA PHE A 176 -8.19 5.06 -10.07
C PHE A 176 -6.92 5.81 -9.69
N VAL A 177 -5.90 5.85 -10.54
CA VAL A 177 -4.66 6.59 -10.28
C VAL A 177 -4.92 8.09 -10.15
N HIS A 178 -5.73 8.64 -11.06
CA HIS A 178 -6.17 10.04 -11.05
C HIS A 178 -6.87 10.40 -9.74
N SER A 179 -7.77 9.54 -9.26
CA SER A 179 -8.45 9.76 -7.97
C SER A 179 -7.53 9.79 -6.74
N PHE A 180 -6.29 9.30 -6.85
CA PHE A 180 -5.28 9.44 -5.80
C PHE A 180 -4.38 10.65 -5.99
N ALA A 181 -4.27 11.15 -7.22
CA ALA A 181 -3.60 12.40 -7.52
C ALA A 181 -4.48 13.60 -7.11
N ASP A 182 -5.81 13.45 -7.16
CA ASP A 182 -6.79 14.44 -6.68
C ASP A 182 -6.87 14.40 -5.15
N THR A 183 -6.05 15.21 -4.49
CA THR A 183 -5.96 15.30 -3.03
C THR A 183 -7.06 16.17 -2.43
N THR A 184 -7.56 17.14 -3.19
CA THR A 184 -8.63 18.06 -2.77
C THR A 184 -10.02 17.42 -2.90
N GLY A 185 -10.16 16.40 -3.74
CA GLY A 185 -11.39 15.64 -3.99
C GLY A 185 -12.41 16.40 -4.82
N ASP A 186 -11.97 17.37 -5.64
CA ASP A 186 -12.85 18.19 -6.48
C ASP A 186 -13.10 17.58 -7.87
N GLY A 187 -12.45 16.46 -8.17
CA GLY A 187 -12.58 15.69 -9.41
C GLY A 187 -11.65 16.15 -10.53
N VAL A 188 -10.78 17.14 -10.28
CA VAL A 188 -9.70 17.54 -11.18
C VAL A 188 -8.36 17.44 -10.44
N VAL A 189 -7.26 17.37 -11.20
CA VAL A 189 -5.92 17.34 -10.61
C VAL A 189 -5.21 18.60 -11.06
N THR A 190 -4.85 19.45 -10.11
CA THR A 190 -4.31 20.79 -10.38
C THR A 190 -2.98 21.01 -9.66
N LEU A 191 -2.42 22.20 -9.80
CA LEU A 191 -1.22 22.60 -9.06
C LEU A 191 -1.42 22.49 -7.53
N GLU A 192 -2.62 22.79 -7.03
CA GLU A 192 -2.94 22.70 -5.59
C GLU A 192 -2.80 21.26 -5.05
N ASP A 193 -3.16 20.27 -5.87
CA ASP A 193 -2.99 18.87 -5.49
C ASP A 193 -1.52 18.46 -5.44
N PHE A 194 -0.72 18.97 -6.38
CA PHE A 194 0.72 18.74 -6.41
C PHE A 194 1.42 19.39 -5.22
N GLU A 195 1.02 20.61 -4.84
CA GLU A 195 1.49 21.31 -3.64
C GLU A 195 1.17 20.50 -2.37
N THR A 196 -0.08 20.06 -2.23
CA THR A 196 -0.52 19.22 -1.11
C THR A 196 0.29 17.93 -1.04
N PHE A 197 0.47 17.26 -2.18
CA PHE A 197 1.25 16.02 -2.22
C PHE A 197 2.72 16.25 -1.85
N CYS A 198 3.32 17.37 -2.25
CA CYS A 198 4.67 17.76 -1.85
C CYS A 198 4.81 17.95 -0.33
N GLU A 199 3.82 18.59 0.31
CA GLU A 199 3.80 18.82 1.76
C GLU A 199 3.61 17.54 2.57
N GLU A 200 2.73 16.65 2.11
CA GLU A 200 2.36 15.43 2.83
C GLU A 200 3.33 14.26 2.60
N MET A 201 4.07 14.29 1.49
CA MET A 201 4.93 13.18 1.07
C MET A 201 5.90 12.68 2.16
N PRO A 202 6.65 13.55 2.88
CA PRO A 202 7.60 13.12 3.89
C PRO A 202 6.95 12.25 4.99
N ALA A 203 5.77 12.65 5.48
CA ALA A 203 5.03 11.91 6.50
C ALA A 203 4.42 10.60 5.96
N PHE A 204 3.98 10.60 4.70
CA PHE A 204 3.44 9.41 4.04
C PHE A 204 4.51 8.31 3.89
N TYR A 205 5.73 8.66 3.48
CA TYR A 205 6.83 7.70 3.33
C TYR A 205 7.27 7.08 4.65
N GLU A 206 7.39 7.89 5.71
CA GLU A 206 7.77 7.37 7.03
C GLU A 206 6.73 6.38 7.58
N SER A 207 5.44 6.67 7.40
CA SER A 207 4.35 5.84 7.91
C SER A 207 4.03 4.60 7.04
N GLN A 208 4.40 4.62 5.76
CA GLN A 208 4.06 3.57 4.77
C GLN A 208 5.29 2.85 4.20
N LYS A 209 6.46 2.91 4.84
CA LYS A 209 7.71 2.25 4.38
C LYS A 209 7.55 0.76 4.04
N TRP A 210 6.61 0.06 4.69
CA TRP A 210 6.29 -1.36 4.47
C TRP A 210 5.38 -1.63 3.26
N ARG A 211 4.72 -0.60 2.71
CA ARG A 211 3.79 -0.69 1.57
C ARG A 211 4.48 -0.54 0.21
N LEU A 212 5.80 -0.45 0.16
CA LEU A 212 6.59 -0.37 -1.06
C LEU A 212 6.70 -1.76 -1.71
N ALA A 213 5.64 -2.23 -2.38
CA ALA A 213 5.60 -3.58 -3.01
C ALA A 213 6.55 -3.74 -4.22
N PHE A 214 7.13 -2.65 -4.71
CA PHE A 214 8.08 -2.68 -5.82
C PHE A 214 9.35 -1.94 -5.39
N PRO A 215 10.33 -2.63 -4.77
CA PRO A 215 11.69 -2.09 -4.78
C PRO A 215 12.09 -1.80 -6.23
N LYS A 216 12.79 -0.68 -6.46
CA LYS A 216 13.40 -0.41 -7.78
C LYS A 216 14.20 -1.65 -8.17
N VAL A 217 14.03 -2.11 -9.42
CA VAL A 217 14.93 -3.10 -10.00
C VAL A 217 16.32 -2.51 -9.87
N ALA A 218 17.18 -3.13 -9.04
CA ALA A 218 18.57 -2.72 -8.94
C ALA A 218 19.14 -2.70 -10.37
N ALA A 219 19.84 -1.62 -10.73
CA ALA A 219 20.35 -1.38 -12.08
C ALA A 219 21.32 -2.47 -12.61
N ASP A 220 21.57 -3.52 -11.84
CA ASP A 220 22.45 -4.63 -12.16
C ASP A 220 21.77 -5.84 -12.84
N SER A 221 20.46 -5.80 -13.15
CA SER A 221 19.77 -6.96 -13.77
C SER A 221 19.57 -6.89 -15.29
N VAL A 222 20.23 -5.98 -16.01
CA VAL A 222 20.31 -6.03 -17.49
C VAL A 222 21.73 -6.41 -17.90
N ALA A 223 22.11 -7.65 -17.60
CA ALA A 223 23.25 -8.32 -18.22
C ALA A 223 23.02 -9.84 -18.21
N VAL A 224 22.26 -10.33 -19.19
CA VAL A 224 22.57 -11.52 -20.03
C VAL A 224 21.84 -11.37 -21.36
#